data_AF-A0A355UEU5-F1
#
_entry.id   AF-A0A355UEU5-F1
#
_cell.length_a   1.000
_cell.length_b   1.000
_cell.length_c   1.000
_cell.angle_alpha   90.00
_cell.angle_beta   90.00
_cell.angle_gamma   90.00
#
_symmetry.space_group_name_H-M   'P 1'
#
loop_
_entity.id
_entity.type
_entity.pdbx_description
1 polymer ?
#
loop_
_entity_poly.entity_id
_entity_poly.type
_entity_poly.pdbx_seq_one_letter_code
_entity_poly.pdbx_strand_id
1 'polypeptide(L)'
;MENNSYNFYEVVDAANAYFDANGRTKGSGWKNFERWKAENESKFYPSGDRSNVDFYGVTKTYTEIANQAHNLKNKASFTDGWVELGPWSANNITSHYSPGIGRVQDFWVNPNNTNQMYIASSTGGFWKSNNGGNTWQNTTDFLPAAGVFTFDVNPNNTNEILIAVCQGGFLYTHGIYRSTDAGATWTVSNFGPANLGWGGLGSNVRITKLR
;
A
#
# COMPACT_ATOMS: atom_id res chain seq x y z
N MET A 1 13.42 18.19 -11.87
CA MET A 1 12.57 17.14 -11.28
C MET A 1 13.02 16.77 -9.87
N GLU A 2 14.31 16.53 -9.62
CA GLU A 2 14.80 16.03 -8.31
C GLU A 2 14.99 17.09 -7.21
N ASN A 3 15.19 18.36 -7.57
CA ASN A 3 15.34 19.42 -6.57
C ASN A 3 13.97 19.85 -6.04
N ASN A 4 13.60 19.43 -4.82
CA ASN A 4 12.30 19.71 -4.18
C ASN A 4 12.09 21.15 -3.70
N SER A 5 13.07 22.04 -3.83
CA SER A 5 12.91 23.46 -3.49
C SER A 5 12.00 24.23 -4.47
N TYR A 6 11.77 23.69 -5.67
CA TYR A 6 10.86 24.28 -6.65
C TYR A 6 9.44 23.73 -6.49
N ASN A 7 8.43 24.55 -6.73
CA ASN A 7 7.05 24.10 -6.75
C ASN A 7 6.83 23.07 -7.87
N PHE A 8 5.94 22.10 -7.66
CA PHE A 8 5.60 21.08 -8.64
C PHE A 8 5.13 21.69 -9.96
N TYR A 9 4.22 22.68 -9.91
CA TYR A 9 3.66 23.29 -11.11
C TYR A 9 4.69 24.14 -11.86
N GLU A 10 5.61 24.80 -11.15
CA GLU A 10 6.75 25.49 -11.79
C GLU A 10 7.65 24.52 -12.57
N VAL A 11 7.91 23.34 -12.01
CA VAL A 11 8.69 22.29 -12.70
C VAL A 11 7.93 21.76 -13.92
N VAL A 12 6.61 21.59 -13.83
CA VAL A 12 5.76 21.17 -14.94
C VAL A 12 5.78 22.21 -16.06
N ASP A 13 5.63 23.48 -15.74
CA ASP A 13 5.63 24.57 -16.72
C ASP A 13 6.98 24.70 -17.42
N ALA A 14 8.08 24.67 -16.66
CA ALA A 14 9.43 24.73 -17.22
C ALA A 14 9.73 23.53 -18.14
N ALA A 15 9.28 22.33 -17.76
CA ALA A 15 9.44 21.14 -18.58
C ALA A 15 8.59 21.21 -19.86
N ASN A 16 7.33 21.64 -19.77
CA ASN A 16 6.48 21.85 -20.95
C ASN A 16 7.12 22.82 -21.93
N ALA A 17 7.59 23.98 -21.45
CA ALA A 17 8.28 24.96 -22.27
C ALA A 17 9.53 24.39 -22.95
N TYR A 18 10.34 23.59 -22.23
CA TYR A 18 11.48 22.90 -22.80
C TYR A 18 11.06 21.95 -23.93
N PHE A 19 10.04 21.13 -23.72
CA PHE A 19 9.61 20.14 -24.70
C PHE A 19 8.85 20.73 -25.89
N ASP A 20 8.24 21.90 -25.73
CA ASP A 20 7.65 22.66 -26.83
C ASP A 20 8.75 23.20 -27.77
N ALA A 21 9.88 23.63 -27.22
CA ALA A 21 11.02 24.10 -28.00
C ALA A 21 11.88 22.97 -28.60
N ASN A 22 11.99 21.83 -27.91
CA ASN A 22 12.95 20.76 -28.25
C ASN A 22 12.30 19.49 -28.82
N GLY A 23 10.96 19.41 -28.82
CA GLY A 23 10.20 18.29 -29.37
C GLY A 23 9.99 17.12 -28.41
N ARG A 24 8.95 16.32 -28.70
CA ARG A 24 8.43 15.26 -27.82
C ARG A 24 8.66 13.84 -28.36
N THR A 25 9.71 13.66 -29.16
CA THR A 25 10.00 12.40 -29.87
C THR A 25 10.56 11.31 -28.95
N LYS A 26 10.62 10.06 -29.45
CA LYS A 26 11.21 8.93 -28.73
C LYS A 26 12.68 9.25 -28.40
N GLY A 27 13.04 9.18 -27.12
CA GLY A 27 14.38 9.49 -26.63
C GLY A 27 14.55 10.93 -26.12
N SER A 28 13.58 11.84 -26.31
CA SER A 28 13.68 13.22 -25.81
C SER A 28 13.58 13.32 -24.29
N GLY A 29 13.07 12.29 -23.62
CA GLY A 29 12.75 12.32 -22.19
C GLY A 29 11.32 12.72 -21.87
N TRP A 30 10.51 13.14 -22.86
CA TRP A 30 9.10 13.55 -22.68
C TRP A 30 8.26 12.52 -21.90
N LYS A 31 8.36 11.23 -22.29
CA LYS A 31 7.62 10.16 -21.60
C LYS A 31 8.04 9.97 -20.14
N ASN A 32 9.30 10.21 -19.82
CA ASN A 32 9.77 10.10 -18.44
C ASN A 32 9.24 11.26 -17.59
N PHE A 33 9.22 12.47 -18.16
CA PHE A 33 8.60 13.64 -17.54
C PHE A 33 7.10 13.44 -17.30
N GLU A 34 6.34 12.98 -18.29
CA GLU A 34 4.89 12.76 -18.15
C GLU A 34 4.56 11.71 -17.08
N ARG A 35 5.36 10.64 -16.96
CA ARG A 35 5.22 9.66 -15.88
C ARG A 35 5.50 10.28 -14.51
N TRP A 36 6.59 11.04 -14.41
CA TRP A 36 6.91 11.76 -13.18
C TRP A 36 5.79 12.73 -12.78
N LYS A 37 5.19 13.46 -13.73
CA LYS A 37 4.06 14.35 -13.46
C LYS A 37 2.87 13.56 -12.92
N ALA A 38 2.44 12.50 -13.62
CA ALA A 38 1.28 11.70 -13.24
C ALA A 38 1.42 11.05 -11.86
N GLU A 39 2.63 10.58 -11.51
CA GLU A 39 2.90 9.96 -10.21
C GLU A 39 2.88 10.95 -9.05
N ASN A 40 3.05 12.25 -9.31
CA ASN A 40 3.31 13.24 -8.27
C ASN A 40 2.24 14.32 -8.14
N GLU A 41 1.46 14.59 -9.19
CA GLU A 41 0.46 15.67 -9.18
C GLU A 41 -0.54 15.54 -8.03
N SER A 42 -1.05 14.34 -7.76
CA SER A 42 -1.97 14.11 -6.64
C SER A 42 -1.34 14.29 -5.26
N LYS A 43 -0.01 14.17 -5.13
CA LYS A 43 0.70 14.35 -3.86
C LYS A 43 0.89 15.82 -3.50
N PHE A 44 0.98 16.68 -4.52
CA PHE A 44 1.28 18.10 -4.36
C PHE A 44 0.09 19.01 -4.63
N TYR A 45 -1.01 18.48 -5.19
CA TYR A 45 -2.24 19.24 -5.39
C TYR A 45 -2.85 19.73 -4.05
N PRO A 46 -3.44 20.93 -3.99
CA PRO A 46 -3.49 21.96 -5.04
C PRO A 46 -2.33 22.95 -5.01
N SER A 47 -1.50 22.95 -3.95
CA SER A 47 -0.50 24.00 -3.73
C SER A 47 0.74 23.85 -4.60
N GLY A 48 1.03 22.65 -5.06
CA GLY A 48 2.28 22.28 -5.72
C GLY A 48 3.48 22.24 -4.76
N ASP A 49 3.27 22.39 -3.45
CA ASP A 49 4.35 22.43 -2.47
C ASP A 49 4.99 21.04 -2.32
N ARG A 50 6.29 20.95 -2.59
CA ARG A 50 7.08 19.72 -2.49
C ARG A 50 8.03 19.71 -1.31
N SER A 51 8.01 20.76 -0.49
CA SER A 51 8.90 20.92 0.67
C SER A 51 8.54 19.98 1.83
N ASN A 52 7.32 19.44 1.83
CA ASN A 52 6.82 18.62 2.93
C ASN A 52 5.88 17.53 2.44
N VAL A 53 6.43 16.50 1.77
CA VAL A 53 5.64 15.35 1.33
C VAL A 53 5.27 14.52 2.56
N ASP A 54 4.09 14.76 3.12
CA ASP A 54 3.58 14.00 4.24
C ASP A 54 3.28 12.56 3.79
N PHE A 55 4.14 11.63 4.19
CA PHE A 55 4.00 10.20 3.89
C PHE A 55 2.67 9.62 4.42
N TYR A 56 2.04 10.28 5.38
CA TYR A 56 0.75 9.91 5.93
C TYR A 56 -0.41 10.72 5.35
N GLY A 57 -0.21 11.54 4.31
CA GLY A 57 -1.28 12.39 3.75
C GLY A 57 -2.56 11.60 3.43
N VAL A 58 -2.43 10.45 2.76
CA VAL A 58 -3.55 9.53 2.50
C VAL A 58 -4.19 9.02 3.80
N THR A 59 -3.38 8.65 4.79
CA THR A 59 -3.87 8.17 6.10
C THR A 59 -4.55 9.28 6.89
N LYS A 60 -4.04 10.51 6.87
CA LYS A 60 -4.63 11.67 7.55
C LYS A 60 -5.94 12.06 6.89
N THR A 61 -5.98 12.16 5.56
CA THR A 61 -7.22 12.41 4.82
C THR A 61 -8.23 11.29 5.04
N TYR A 62 -7.82 10.02 5.03
CA TYR A 62 -8.71 8.90 5.37
C TYR A 62 -9.22 9.01 6.81
N THR A 63 -8.35 9.31 7.77
CA THR A 63 -8.71 9.48 9.19
C THR A 63 -9.65 10.67 9.39
N GLU A 64 -9.43 11.77 8.67
CA GLU A 64 -10.32 12.93 8.65
C GLU A 64 -11.68 12.57 8.07
N ILE A 65 -11.72 11.87 6.93
CA ILE A 65 -12.97 11.36 6.34
C ILE A 65 -13.68 10.41 7.32
N ALA A 66 -12.96 9.49 7.96
CA ALA A 66 -13.50 8.54 8.93
C ALA A 66 -14.04 9.24 10.19
N ASN A 67 -13.33 10.24 10.70
CA ASN A 67 -13.75 11.04 11.85
C ASN A 67 -14.93 11.97 11.51
N GLN A 68 -14.94 12.54 10.30
CA GLN A 68 -16.07 13.31 9.78
C GLN A 68 -17.27 12.41 9.41
N ALA A 69 -17.04 11.12 9.13
CA ALA A 69 -18.11 10.16 8.89
C ALA A 69 -19.00 9.91 10.12
N HIS A 70 -18.59 10.32 11.32
CA HIS A 70 -19.51 10.41 12.48
C HIS A 70 -20.65 11.41 12.27
N ASN A 71 -20.48 12.40 11.37
CA ASN A 71 -21.52 13.33 10.93
C ASN A 71 -22.17 12.93 9.59
N LEU A 72 -21.65 11.91 8.89
CA LEU A 72 -22.34 11.25 7.78
C LEU A 72 -23.33 10.21 8.31
N LYS A 73 -24.23 10.63 9.22
CA LYS A 73 -25.34 9.79 9.72
C LYS A 73 -26.37 9.41 8.67
N ASN A 74 -26.14 9.78 7.42
CA ASN A 74 -26.75 9.17 6.26
C ASN A 74 -25.66 8.51 5.40
N LYS A 75 -24.87 7.60 5.98
CA LYS A 75 -24.53 6.41 5.20
C LYS A 75 -25.89 5.83 4.85
N ALA A 76 -26.29 5.97 3.59
CA ALA A 76 -27.27 5.03 3.07
C ALA A 76 -26.68 3.67 3.44
N SER A 77 -27.26 3.02 4.46
CA SER A 77 -27.12 1.60 4.62
C SER A 77 -27.67 1.06 3.32
N PHE A 78 -26.78 0.77 2.39
CA PHE A 78 -27.12 -0.13 1.30
C PHE A 78 -27.59 -1.38 2.03
N THR A 79 -28.89 -1.64 1.97
CA THR A 79 -29.51 -2.84 2.52
C THR A 79 -28.87 -4.11 1.97
N ASP A 80 -28.11 -3.98 0.87
CA ASP A 80 -27.50 -5.06 0.12
C ASP A 80 -25.99 -4.90 -0.14
N GLY A 81 -25.28 -4.12 0.69
CA GLY A 81 -23.81 -4.14 0.75
C GLY A 81 -23.07 -3.86 -0.57
N TRP A 82 -21.77 -4.08 -0.57
CA TRP A 82 -21.00 -4.17 -1.81
C TRP A 82 -21.35 -5.49 -2.49
N VAL A 83 -21.86 -5.42 -3.73
CA VAL A 83 -22.10 -6.61 -4.55
C VAL A 83 -20.87 -6.85 -5.42
N GLU A 84 -20.23 -8.00 -5.26
CA GLU A 84 -19.13 -8.43 -6.10
C GLU A 84 -19.64 -8.68 -7.54
N LEU A 85 -19.26 -7.81 -8.48
CA LEU A 85 -19.61 -7.93 -9.90
C LEU A 85 -18.55 -8.69 -10.72
N GLY A 86 -17.66 -9.41 -10.03
CA GLY A 86 -16.53 -10.11 -10.64
C GLY A 86 -15.29 -9.23 -10.82
N PRO A 87 -14.27 -9.73 -11.53
CA PRO A 87 -14.28 -10.92 -12.38
C PRO A 87 -14.24 -12.25 -11.59
N TRP A 88 -15.22 -13.14 -11.84
CA TRP A 88 -15.29 -14.48 -11.23
C TRP A 88 -14.35 -15.51 -11.87
N SER A 89 -13.63 -15.13 -12.94
CA SER A 89 -12.67 -16.00 -13.61
C SER A 89 -11.47 -15.19 -14.11
N ALA A 90 -10.27 -15.76 -13.95
CA ALA A 90 -9.00 -15.21 -14.41
C ALA A 90 -8.76 -15.42 -15.92
N ASN A 91 -9.83 -15.51 -16.71
CA ASN A 91 -9.76 -15.88 -18.13
C ASN A 91 -9.30 -14.71 -19.01
N ASN A 92 -9.32 -13.49 -18.48
CA ASN A 92 -8.79 -12.33 -19.19
C ASN A 92 -7.27 -12.23 -18.96
N ILE A 93 -6.56 -13.14 -19.63
CA ILE A 93 -5.11 -13.10 -19.78
C ILE A 93 -4.80 -11.86 -20.62
N THR A 94 -4.70 -10.70 -19.98
CA THR A 94 -4.12 -9.52 -20.63
C THR A 94 -2.68 -9.88 -21.01
N SER A 95 -2.16 -9.37 -22.13
CA SER A 95 -0.81 -9.68 -22.64
C SER A 95 0.34 -9.11 -21.77
N HIS A 96 0.07 -8.82 -20.51
CA HIS A 96 0.99 -8.32 -19.52
C HIS A 96 1.55 -9.51 -18.72
N TYR A 97 2.75 -9.37 -18.12
CA TYR A 97 3.44 -10.45 -17.40
C TYR A 97 2.72 -10.95 -16.13
N SER A 98 1.59 -10.34 -15.77
CA SER A 98 0.79 -10.67 -14.59
C SER A 98 -0.69 -10.88 -14.97
N PRO A 99 -1.01 -11.84 -15.86
CA PRO A 99 -2.40 -12.16 -16.16
C PRO A 99 -3.03 -12.87 -14.95
N GLY A 100 -4.09 -12.31 -14.37
CA GLY A 100 -4.78 -12.92 -13.24
C GLY A 100 -5.65 -11.96 -12.42
N ILE A 101 -6.46 -12.51 -11.51
CA ILE A 101 -7.35 -11.78 -10.58
C ILE A 101 -6.67 -11.30 -9.29
N GLY A 102 -5.33 -11.33 -9.25
CA GLY A 102 -4.54 -10.95 -8.09
C GLY A 102 -3.14 -11.54 -8.15
N ARG A 103 -2.23 -11.00 -7.34
CA ARG A 103 -0.84 -11.45 -7.26
C ARG A 103 -0.47 -11.75 -5.83
N VAL A 104 -0.31 -13.04 -5.53
CA VAL A 104 0.25 -13.52 -4.27
C VAL A 104 1.73 -13.16 -4.24
N GLN A 105 2.18 -12.53 -3.16
CA GLN A 105 3.57 -12.15 -2.94
C GLN A 105 4.30 -13.13 -2.02
N ASP A 106 3.58 -13.61 -1.02
CA ASP A 106 4.14 -14.37 0.09
C ASP A 106 3.09 -15.34 0.61
N PHE A 107 3.55 -16.44 1.19
CA PHE A 107 2.69 -17.46 1.76
C PHE A 107 3.39 -18.18 2.91
N TRP A 108 2.59 -18.72 3.81
CA TRP A 108 3.06 -19.52 4.93
C TRP A 108 2.03 -20.58 5.27
N VAL A 109 2.52 -21.76 5.65
CA VAL A 109 1.70 -22.88 6.11
C VAL A 109 2.27 -23.31 7.45
N ASN A 110 1.42 -23.45 8.46
CA ASN A 110 1.88 -23.87 9.77
C ASN A 110 2.45 -25.30 9.69
N PRO A 111 3.74 -25.51 10.05
CA PRO A 111 4.37 -26.83 9.96
C PRO A 111 3.73 -27.86 10.91
N ASN A 112 3.05 -27.42 11.96
CA ASN A 112 2.38 -28.26 12.95
C ASN A 112 0.86 -28.36 12.72
N ASN A 113 0.28 -27.56 11.82
CA ASN A 113 -1.15 -27.56 11.53
C ASN A 113 -1.43 -27.01 10.12
N THR A 114 -1.42 -27.88 9.11
CA THR A 114 -1.62 -27.50 7.71
C THR A 114 -2.95 -26.82 7.39
N ASN A 115 -3.93 -26.84 8.31
CA ASN A 115 -5.16 -26.08 8.15
C ASN A 115 -4.95 -24.56 8.29
N GLN A 116 -3.95 -24.15 9.07
CA GLN A 116 -3.59 -22.75 9.29
C GLN A 116 -2.62 -22.30 8.21
N MET A 117 -3.11 -21.41 7.33
CA MET A 117 -2.37 -20.90 6.19
C MET A 117 -2.56 -19.40 6.06
N TYR A 118 -1.54 -18.72 5.58
CA TYR A 118 -1.56 -17.28 5.33
C TYR A 118 -1.02 -16.98 3.94
N ILE A 119 -1.56 -15.94 3.30
CA ILE A 119 -1.05 -15.39 2.04
C ILE A 119 -1.07 -13.86 2.10
N ALA A 120 -0.17 -13.23 1.36
CA ALA A 120 -0.15 -11.79 1.15
C ALA A 120 -0.32 -11.44 -0.33
N SER A 121 -1.00 -10.33 -0.61
CA SER A 121 -1.26 -9.82 -1.95
C SER A 121 -0.77 -8.38 -2.10
N SER A 122 -0.16 -8.06 -3.24
CA SER A 122 0.39 -6.71 -3.48
C SER A 122 -0.65 -5.60 -3.52
N THR A 123 -1.91 -5.94 -3.78
CA THR A 123 -3.03 -4.99 -3.89
C THR A 123 -4.32 -5.54 -3.29
N GLY A 124 -4.23 -6.61 -2.51
CA GLY A 124 -5.40 -7.28 -1.91
C GLY A 124 -5.20 -7.67 -0.45
N GLY A 125 -4.16 -7.21 0.22
CA GLY A 125 -4.01 -7.37 1.67
C GLY A 125 -3.45 -8.73 2.12
N PHE A 126 -3.60 -8.99 3.43
CA PHE A 126 -3.29 -10.26 4.08
C PHE A 126 -4.55 -11.11 4.20
N TRP A 127 -4.42 -12.39 3.89
CA TRP A 127 -5.48 -13.37 4.01
C TRP A 127 -5.06 -14.55 4.87
N LYS A 128 -6.02 -15.07 5.63
CA LYS A 128 -5.86 -16.27 6.43
C LYS A 128 -6.88 -17.34 6.08
N SER A 129 -6.45 -18.59 6.20
CA SER A 129 -7.29 -19.78 6.18
C SER A 129 -7.05 -20.58 7.45
N ASN A 130 -8.12 -21.15 8.01
CA ASN A 130 -8.07 -22.10 9.13
C ASN A 130 -8.64 -23.48 8.74
N ASN A 131 -8.82 -23.75 7.45
CA ASN A 131 -9.40 -25.00 6.93
C ASN A 131 -8.67 -25.50 5.67
N GLY A 132 -7.36 -25.32 5.61
CA GLY A 132 -6.51 -25.89 4.56
C GLY A 132 -6.71 -25.26 3.18
N GLY A 133 -7.13 -23.99 3.14
CA GLY A 133 -7.30 -23.21 1.92
C GLY A 133 -8.68 -23.32 1.29
N ASN A 134 -9.64 -23.99 1.93
CA ASN A 134 -11.02 -24.08 1.44
C ASN A 134 -11.74 -22.72 1.50
N THR A 135 -11.48 -21.92 2.53
CA THR A 135 -12.00 -20.55 2.64
C THR A 135 -10.93 -19.61 3.15
N TRP A 136 -10.93 -18.38 2.63
CA TRP A 136 -9.97 -17.34 2.99
C TRP A 136 -10.69 -16.11 3.54
N GLN A 137 -10.10 -15.48 4.55
CA GLN A 137 -10.57 -14.24 5.16
C GLN A 137 -9.50 -13.16 5.05
N ASN A 138 -9.84 -12.02 4.46
CA ASN A 138 -9.02 -10.81 4.50
C ASN A 138 -9.20 -10.12 5.87
N THR A 139 -8.10 -9.68 6.47
CA THR A 139 -8.10 -8.99 7.77
C THR A 139 -7.40 -7.64 7.75
N THR A 140 -7.24 -7.04 6.56
CA THR A 140 -6.47 -5.80 6.35
C THR A 140 -7.20 -4.72 5.56
N ASP A 141 -8.46 -4.93 5.16
CA ASP A 141 -9.22 -3.95 4.38
C ASP A 141 -9.45 -2.59 5.08
N PHE A 142 -9.27 -2.55 6.40
CA PHE A 142 -9.35 -1.32 7.21
C PHE A 142 -8.00 -0.59 7.36
N LEU A 143 -6.89 -1.19 6.90
CA LEU A 143 -5.57 -0.58 6.95
C LEU A 143 -5.43 0.55 5.91
N PRO A 144 -4.51 1.50 6.12
CA PRO A 144 -4.38 2.67 5.25
C PRO A 144 -3.94 2.36 3.80
N ALA A 145 -3.50 1.14 3.52
CA ALA A 145 -3.18 0.70 2.17
C ALA A 145 -3.53 -0.78 1.97
N ALA A 146 -3.88 -1.12 0.73
CA ALA A 146 -4.34 -2.44 0.33
C ALA A 146 -3.22 -3.45 0.02
N GLY A 147 -1.94 -3.05 0.08
CA GLY A 147 -0.82 -3.94 -0.23
C GLY A 147 -0.18 -4.51 1.02
N VAL A 148 0.01 -5.83 1.03
CA VAL A 148 0.94 -6.50 1.96
C VAL A 148 2.05 -7.13 1.12
N PHE A 149 3.28 -6.66 1.33
CA PHE A 149 4.43 -7.09 0.53
C PHE A 149 4.98 -8.44 0.98
N THR A 150 5.13 -8.60 2.29
CA THR A 150 5.67 -9.80 2.94
C THR A 150 5.15 -9.86 4.35
N PHE A 151 5.24 -11.03 4.96
CA PHE A 151 4.93 -11.24 6.36
C PHE A 151 5.82 -12.32 6.95
N ASP A 152 5.92 -12.34 8.28
CA ASP A 152 6.63 -13.41 8.98
C ASP A 152 5.83 -13.83 10.22
N VAL A 153 5.88 -15.12 10.52
CA VAL A 153 5.15 -15.75 11.62
C VAL A 153 6.17 -16.24 12.64
N ASN A 154 5.98 -15.88 13.91
CA ASN A 154 6.88 -16.33 14.96
C ASN A 154 6.85 -17.87 15.06
N PRO A 155 7.99 -18.56 14.84
CA PRO A 155 8.03 -20.02 14.83
C PRO A 155 7.73 -20.63 16.21
N ASN A 156 7.89 -19.86 17.29
CA ASN A 156 7.61 -20.29 18.66
C ASN A 156 6.18 -19.94 19.11
N ASN A 157 5.49 -19.05 18.39
CA ASN A 157 4.14 -18.64 18.71
C ASN A 157 3.41 -18.16 17.44
N THR A 158 2.67 -19.06 16.80
CA THR A 158 1.99 -18.80 15.52
C THR A 158 0.86 -17.78 15.59
N ASN A 159 0.53 -17.27 16.78
CA ASN A 159 -0.37 -16.13 16.95
C ASN A 159 0.32 -14.80 16.66
N GLU A 160 1.65 -14.74 16.71
CA GLU A 160 2.40 -13.52 16.46
C GLU A 160 2.83 -13.44 14.99
N ILE A 161 2.39 -12.38 14.33
CA ILE A 161 2.65 -12.15 12.90
C ILE A 161 3.04 -10.68 12.71
N LEU A 162 4.04 -10.45 11.87
CA LEU A 162 4.39 -9.12 11.36
C LEU A 162 4.07 -9.04 9.88
N ILE A 163 3.48 -7.93 9.43
CA ILE A 163 3.22 -7.65 8.01
C ILE A 163 3.86 -6.33 7.60
N ALA A 164 4.38 -6.28 6.36
CA ALA A 164 4.84 -5.05 5.73
C ALA A 164 3.74 -4.45 4.84
N VAL A 165 3.13 -3.35 5.30
CA VAL A 165 2.03 -2.69 4.58
C VAL A 165 2.61 -1.66 3.61
N CYS A 166 2.11 -1.66 2.37
CA CYS A 166 2.56 -0.75 1.32
C CYS A 166 1.43 -0.38 0.35
N GLN A 167 1.58 0.76 -0.33
CA GLN A 167 0.73 1.17 -1.44
C GLN A 167 1.00 0.26 -2.65
N GLY A 168 -0.07 -0.09 -3.39
CA GLY A 168 0.02 -0.91 -4.61
C GLY A 168 1.06 -0.35 -5.58
N GLY A 169 2.00 -1.21 -6.02
CA GLY A 169 3.12 -0.81 -6.88
C GLY A 169 4.45 -0.55 -6.15
N PHE A 170 4.52 -0.80 -4.83
CA PHE A 170 5.76 -0.85 -4.03
C PHE A 170 6.50 0.46 -3.81
N LEU A 171 5.89 1.61 -4.12
CA LEU A 171 6.58 2.90 -4.05
C LEU A 171 6.53 3.55 -2.65
N TYR A 172 5.59 3.15 -1.80
CA TYR A 172 5.35 3.77 -0.49
C TYR A 172 5.00 2.71 0.57
N THR A 173 5.73 2.68 1.69
CA THR A 173 5.43 1.80 2.84
C THR A 173 4.67 2.54 3.94
N HIS A 174 3.66 1.90 4.52
CA HIS A 174 2.94 2.39 5.70
C HIS A 174 3.47 1.77 7.01
N GLY A 175 4.65 1.15 6.97
CA GLY A 175 5.32 0.55 8.12
C GLY A 175 4.92 -0.90 8.37
N ILE A 176 5.41 -1.41 9.51
CA ILE A 176 5.17 -2.78 9.95
C ILE A 176 4.02 -2.82 10.95
N TYR A 177 3.07 -3.71 10.70
CA TYR A 177 1.97 -3.99 11.62
C TYR A 177 2.18 -5.35 12.28
N ARG A 178 1.66 -5.49 13.51
CA ARG A 178 1.73 -6.69 14.32
C ARG A 178 0.34 -7.20 14.65
N SER A 179 0.18 -8.51 14.55
CA SER A 179 -0.91 -9.26 15.15
C SER A 179 -0.37 -10.12 16.29
N THR A 180 -1.19 -10.32 17.33
CA THR A 180 -0.95 -11.27 18.42
C THR A 180 -2.06 -12.32 18.53
N ASP A 181 -2.91 -12.41 17.51
CA ASP A 181 -4.10 -13.25 17.43
C ASP A 181 -4.21 -13.96 16.08
N ALA A 182 -3.05 -14.35 15.54
CA ALA A 182 -2.92 -15.15 14.32
C ALA A 182 -3.50 -14.43 13.08
N GLY A 183 -3.24 -13.13 12.99
CA GLY A 183 -3.67 -12.27 11.88
C GLY A 183 -5.15 -11.93 11.90
N ALA A 184 -5.84 -12.00 13.05
CA ALA A 184 -7.24 -11.60 13.15
C ALA A 184 -7.39 -10.09 13.33
N THR A 185 -6.52 -9.46 14.12
CA THR A 185 -6.45 -8.01 14.31
C THR A 185 -5.02 -7.50 14.16
N TRP A 186 -4.88 -6.21 13.82
CA TRP A 186 -3.60 -5.57 13.52
C TRP A 186 -3.44 -4.29 14.30
N THR A 187 -2.23 -4.09 14.82
CA THR A 187 -1.79 -2.85 15.47
C THR A 187 -0.47 -2.41 14.85
N VAL A 188 -0.18 -1.11 14.93
CA VAL A 188 1.13 -0.60 14.51
C VAL A 188 2.20 -1.23 15.41
N SER A 189 3.21 -1.85 14.81
CA SER A 189 4.30 -2.46 15.59
C SER A 189 5.26 -1.38 16.13
N ASN A 190 6.17 -1.77 17.02
CA ASN A 190 7.26 -0.89 17.47
C ASN A 190 8.19 -0.46 16.33
N PHE A 191 8.14 -1.11 15.16
CA PHE A 191 8.87 -0.75 13.95
C PHE A 191 8.06 0.18 13.03
N GLY A 192 6.91 0.67 13.47
CA GLY A 192 6.12 1.67 12.77
C GLY A 192 6.85 3.02 12.72
N PRO A 193 6.79 3.77 11.60
CA PRO A 193 7.52 5.03 11.47
C PRO A 193 7.10 6.11 12.49
N ALA A 194 5.88 6.02 13.05
CA ALA A 194 5.43 6.85 14.17
C ALA A 194 6.14 6.54 15.50
N ASN A 195 6.48 5.28 15.75
CA ASN A 195 7.15 4.83 16.98
C ASN A 195 8.67 5.02 16.93
N LEU A 196 9.24 5.07 15.72
CA LEU A 196 10.69 5.21 15.50
C LEU A 196 11.18 6.66 15.44
N GLY A 197 10.30 7.66 15.57
CA GLY A 197 10.72 9.07 15.59
C GLY A 197 11.24 9.59 14.24
N TRP A 198 10.71 9.05 13.12
CA TRP A 198 10.83 9.46 11.69
C TRP A 198 11.65 8.53 10.78
N GLY A 199 11.12 8.28 9.57
CA GLY A 199 11.94 7.90 8.40
C GLY A 199 11.90 6.47 7.88
N GLY A 200 10.98 5.62 8.37
CA GLY A 200 10.84 4.24 7.86
C GLY A 200 12.04 3.33 8.13
N LEU A 201 11.88 2.04 7.87
CA LEU A 201 12.99 1.09 7.88
C LEU A 201 13.97 1.47 6.77
N GLY A 202 15.06 2.18 7.09
CA GLY A 202 16.11 2.43 6.10
C GLY A 202 17.11 3.55 6.35
N SER A 203 16.92 4.48 7.30
CA SER A 203 17.84 5.63 7.41
C SER A 203 18.98 5.47 8.43
N ASN A 204 18.91 4.49 9.33
CA ASN A 204 19.96 4.27 10.32
C ASN A 204 20.43 2.82 10.23
N VAL A 205 21.69 2.63 9.83
CA VAL A 205 22.41 1.36 9.64
C VAL A 205 22.59 0.58 10.96
N ARG A 206 21.51 0.38 11.73
CA ARG A 206 21.52 -0.31 13.02
C ARG A 206 20.42 -1.35 13.02
N ILE A 207 20.84 -2.61 13.11
CA ILE A 207 19.97 -3.75 13.33
C ILE A 207 19.81 -3.91 14.85
N THR A 208 18.59 -3.77 15.35
CA THR A 208 18.27 -4.05 16.76
C THR A 208 17.90 -5.52 16.90
N LYS A 209 18.57 -6.24 17.80
CA LYS A 209 18.22 -7.62 18.16
C LYS A 209 17.04 -7.61 19.12
N LEU A 210 15.97 -8.35 18.79
CA LEU A 210 14.88 -8.64 19.72
C LEU A 210 15.38 -9.57 20.84
N ARG A 211 15.12 -9.19 22.09
CA ARG A 211 15.24 -10.05 23.28
C ARG A 211 13.85 -10.46 23.72
#